data_AF-A0A0R0M1L9-F1
#
_entry.id   AF-A0A0R0M1L9-F1
#
_cell.length_a   1.000
_cell.length_b   1.000
_cell.length_c   1.000
_cell.angle_alpha   90.00
_cell.angle_beta   90.00
_cell.angle_gamma   90.00
#
_symmetry.space_group_name_H-M   'P 1'
#
loop_
_entity.id
_entity.type
_entity.pdbx_description
1 polymer ?
#
loop_
_entity_poly.entity_id
_entity_poly.type
_entity_poly.pdbx_seq_one_letter_code
_entity_poly.pdbx_strand_id
1 'polypeptide(L)' 'MTHCGQTIGGLTGDYFNHKIAINYVGPFEGHLFGGITSKEFYILTITDTHTRYTMCKIPTAAKSKNAFELLQNKWIEKF' A
#
# COMPACT_ATOMS: atom_id res chain seq x y z
N MET A 1 -18.90 -11.64 -9.63
CA MET A 1 -18.37 -11.24 -8.31
C MET A 1 -16.87 -11.47 -8.34
N THR A 2 -16.09 -10.40 -8.48
CA THR A 2 -14.63 -10.47 -8.63
C THR A 2 -14.01 -10.70 -7.26
N HIS A 3 -13.30 -11.82 -7.09
CA HIS A 3 -12.58 -12.16 -5.87
C HIS A 3 -11.46 -11.14 -5.62
N CYS A 4 -11.72 -10.13 -4.79
CA CYS A 4 -10.67 -9.27 -4.24
C CYS A 4 -9.91 -10.05 -3.16
N GLY A 5 -8.76 -10.62 -3.55
CA GLY A 5 -7.52 -10.63 -2.76
C GLY A 5 -7.56 -11.06 -1.29
N GLN A 6 -8.31 -12.09 -0.91
CA GLN A 6 -8.13 -12.71 0.40
C GLN A 6 -6.87 -13.57 0.41
N THR A 7 -5.72 -12.98 0.78
CA THR A 7 -4.53 -13.74 1.16
C THR A 7 -4.78 -14.36 2.53
N ILE A 8 -5.20 -15.61 2.55
CA ILE A 8 -5.34 -16.43 3.77
C ILE A 8 -3.94 -16.86 4.18
N GLY A 9 -3.27 -16.08 5.03
CA GLY A 9 -1.97 -16.43 5.59
C GLY A 9 -1.58 -15.48 6.72
N GLY A 10 -1.75 -15.93 7.97
CA GLY A 10 -1.24 -15.28 9.18
C GLY A 10 -1.28 -13.74 9.22
N LEU A 11 -2.47 -13.15 9.12
CA LEU A 11 -2.72 -11.71 8.86
C LEU A 11 -2.53 -10.76 10.07
N THR A 12 -1.95 -11.23 11.16
CA THR A 12 -1.84 -10.45 12.40
C THR A 12 -0.46 -10.65 13.01
N GLY A 13 0.25 -9.55 13.23
CA GLY A 13 1.44 -9.50 14.06
C GLY A 13 1.07 -9.52 15.55
N ASP A 14 1.96 -10.08 16.36
CA ASP A 14 1.75 -10.17 17.81
C ASP A 14 1.99 -8.84 18.55
N TYR A 15 2.77 -7.95 17.94
CA TYR A 15 3.07 -6.62 18.46
C TYR A 15 3.36 -5.64 17.31
N PHE A 16 3.46 -4.36 17.65
CA PHE A 16 3.73 -3.29 16.71
C PHE A 16 5.00 -3.54 15.87
N ASN A 17 4.91 -3.37 14.55
CA ASN A 17 5.96 -3.60 13.56
C ASN A 17 6.47 -5.05 13.46
N HIS A 18 5.86 -6.02 14.13
CA HIS A 18 6.25 -7.43 13.99
C HIS A 18 6.05 -7.91 12.54
N LYS A 19 4.92 -7.54 11.93
CA LYS A 19 4.59 -7.92 10.55
C LYS A 19 3.89 -6.77 9.85
N ILE A 20 4.41 -6.40 8.69
CA ILE A 20 3.84 -5.37 7.83
C ILE A 20 3.39 -5.98 6.49
N ALA A 21 2.27 -5.49 5.96
CA ALA A 21 1.77 -5.86 4.64
C ALA A 21 2.02 -4.70 3.67
N ILE A 22 2.59 -5.01 2.49
CA ILE A 22 2.85 -4.03 1.44
C ILE A 22 2.06 -4.44 0.19
N ASN A 23 1.11 -3.61 -0.23
CA ASN A 23 0.19 -3.94 -1.31
C ASN A 23 0.02 -2.79 -2.29
N TYR A 24 -0.25 -3.13 -3.55
CA TYR A 24 -0.77 -2.21 -4.54
C TYR A 24 -2.25 -2.51 -4.78
N VAL A 25 -3.07 -1.46 -4.80
CA VAL A 25 -4.48 -1.52 -5.20
C VAL A 25 -4.64 -0.69 -6.47
N GLY A 26 -5.27 -1.27 -7.50
CA GLY A 26 -5.48 -0.62 -8.80
C GLY A 26 -5.21 -1.57 -9.98
N PRO A 27 -5.04 -1.04 -11.21
CA PRO A 27 -5.07 0.39 -11.54
C PRO A 27 -6.47 1.02 -11.38
N PHE A 28 -6.48 2.32 -11.11
CA PHE A 28 -7.67 3.16 -11.12
C PHE A 28 -7.57 4.18 -12.26
N GLU A 29 -8.70 4.51 -12.88
CA GLU A 29 -8.79 5.52 -13.92
C GLU A 29 -8.70 6.93 -13.31
N GLY A 30 -7.61 7.65 -13.58
CA GLY A 30 -7.31 8.93 -12.92
C GLY A 30 -8.29 10.05 -13.24
N HIS A 31 -8.88 10.05 -14.43
CA HIS A 31 -9.86 11.06 -14.84
C HIS A 31 -11.16 11.05 -14.01
N LEU A 32 -11.41 9.97 -13.26
CA LEU A 32 -12.56 9.86 -12.34
C LEU A 32 -12.28 10.53 -10.98
N PHE A 33 -11.06 10.99 -10.72
CA PHE A 33 -10.64 11.51 -9.42
C PHE A 33 -10.10 12.93 -9.53
N GLY A 34 -10.63 13.84 -8.71
CA GLY A 34 -10.14 15.22 -8.64
C GLY A 34 -8.67 15.28 -8.21
N GLY A 35 -7.84 15.97 -8.99
CA GLY A 35 -6.43 16.20 -8.67
C GLY A 35 -5.45 15.15 -9.21
N ILE A 36 -5.92 14.10 -9.89
CA ILE A 36 -5.04 13.13 -10.57
C ILE A 36 -4.91 13.52 -12.04
N THR A 37 -3.69 13.85 -12.46
CA THR A 37 -3.39 14.25 -13.85
C THR A 37 -2.98 13.08 -14.74
N SER A 38 -2.69 11.92 -14.16
CA SER A 38 -2.33 10.72 -14.91
C SER A 38 -3.57 9.98 -15.41
N LYS A 39 -3.44 9.27 -16.54
CA LYS A 39 -4.51 8.42 -17.08
C LYS A 39 -4.93 7.34 -16.07
N GLU A 40 -3.94 6.74 -15.40
CA GLU A 40 -4.12 5.70 -14.41
C GLU A 40 -3.25 5.98 -13.18
N PHE A 41 -3.65 5.45 -12.03
CA PHE A 41 -2.86 5.45 -10.81
C PHE A 41 -3.10 4.20 -9.98
N TYR A 42 -2.26 4.00 -8.99
CA TYR A 42 -2.36 2.92 -8.01
C TYR A 42 -2.34 3.52 -6.61
N ILE A 43 -2.82 2.77 -5.63
CA ILE A 43 -2.64 3.08 -4.21
C ILE A 43 -1.67 2.05 -3.65
N LEU A 44 -0.47 2.49 -3.31
CA LEU A 44 0.50 1.68 -2.58
C LEU A 44 0.25 1.86 -1.08
N THR A 45 0.06 0.76 -0.34
CA THR A 45 -0.13 0.77 1.11
C THR A 45 0.97 -0.01 1.81
N ILE A 46 1.48 0.51 2.93
CA ILE A 46 2.22 -0.25 3.95
C ILE A 46 1.39 -0.22 5.23
N THR A 47 1.07 -1.40 5.74
CA THR A 47 0.17 -1.56 6.90
C THR A 47 0.81 -2.43 7.95
N ASP A 48 0.90 -1.92 9.18
CA ASP A 48 1.20 -2.76 10.34
C ASP A 48 0.02 -3.70 10.60
N THR A 49 0.27 -5.00 10.59
CA THR A 49 -0.81 -5.99 10.70
C THR A 49 -1.34 -6.16 12.11
N HIS A 50 -0.64 -5.64 13.12
CA HIS A 50 -1.08 -5.62 14.52
C HIS A 50 -1.98 -4.41 14.81
N THR A 51 -1.45 -3.20 14.70
CA THR A 51 -2.14 -1.92 14.99
C THR A 51 -3.09 -1.47 13.90
N ARG A 52 -3.00 -2.06 12.69
CA ARG A 52 -3.72 -1.63 11.48
C ARG A 52 -3.37 -0.21 11.03
N TYR A 53 -2.29 0.37 11.55
CA TYR A 53 -1.78 1.64 11.06
C TYR A 53 -1.31 1.48 9.62
N THR A 54 -1.83 2.33 8.71
CA THR A 54 -1.54 2.28 7.28
C THR A 54 -0.95 3.60 6.80
N MET A 55 0.16 3.52 6.08
CA MET A 55 0.67 4.61 5.23
C MET A 55 0.33 4.33 3.77
N CYS A 56 0.05 5.38 3.00
CA CYS A 56 -0.25 5.26 1.58
C CYS A 56 0.58 6.23 0.73
N LYS A 57 0.84 5.83 -0.52
CA LYS A 57 1.40 6.65 -1.60
C LYS A 57 0.59 6.40 -2.86
N ILE A 58 0.42 7.43 -3.69
CA ILE A 58 -0.30 7.33 -4.97
C ILE A 58 0.71 7.42 -6.12
N PRO A 59 1.23 6.28 -6.62
CA PRO A 59 2.06 6.27 -7.82
C PRO A 59 1.23 6.08 -9.09
N THR A 60 1.78 6.55 -10.21
CA THR A 60 1.23 6.33 -11.56
C THR A 60 1.54 4.93 -12.11
N ALA A 61 2.39 4.16 -11.42
CA ALA A 61 2.75 2.79 -11.80
C ALA A 61 3.11 1.93 -10.57
N ALA A 62 2.72 0.66 -10.58
CA ALA A 62 3.14 -0.33 -9.60
C ALA A 62 4.60 -0.74 -9.86
N LYS A 63 5.54 -0.16 -9.11
CA LYS A 63 6.99 -0.41 -9.26
C LYS A 63 7.63 -0.73 -7.92
N SER A 64 8.53 -1.71 -7.87
CA SER A 64 9.24 -2.08 -6.64
C SER A 64 9.98 -0.90 -6.00
N LYS A 65 10.51 0.03 -6.82
CA LYS A 65 11.13 1.29 -6.34
C LYS A 65 10.20 2.11 -5.43
N ASN A 66 8.92 2.25 -5.80
CA ASN A 66 7.96 3.01 -4.99
C ASN A 66 7.67 2.34 -3.64
N ALA A 67 7.62 1.00 -3.62
CA ALA A 67 7.46 0.22 -2.40
C ALA A 67 8.67 0.36 -1.48
N PHE A 68 9.87 0.28 -2.06
CA PHE A 68 11.12 0.45 -1.32
C PHE A 68 11.27 1.85 -0.73
N GLU A 69 10.97 2.91 -1.50
CA GLU A 69 10.99 4.28 -1.00
C GLU A 69 10.01 4.51 0.15
N LEU A 70 8.78 3.97 0.06
CA LEU A 70 7.79 4.11 1.13
C LEU A 70 8.20 3.30 2.38
N LEU A 71 8.82 2.14 2.20
CA LEU A 71 9.31 1.32 3.31
C LEU A 71 10.48 1.99 4.01
N GLN A 72 11.56 2.28 3.27
CA GLN A 72 12.81 2.78 3.84
C GLN A 72 12.65 4.20 4.39
N ASN A 73 12.11 5.13 3.59
CA ASN A 73 12.20 6.56 3.90
C ASN A 73 10.98 7.10 4.65
N LYS A 74 9.96 6.27 4.90
CA LYS A 74 8.73 6.72 5.59
C LYS A 74 8.34 5.80 6.72
N TRP A 75 8.44 4.49 6.53
CA TRP A 75 8.10 3.55 7.60
C TRP A 75 9.24 3.40 8.60
N ILE A 76 10.42 2.96 8.15
CA ILE A 76 11.58 2.70 9.01
C ILE A 76 12.11 3.99 9.65
N GLU A 77 12.12 5.11 8.92
CA GLU A 77 12.54 6.39 9.53
C GLU A 77 11.59 6.89 10.63
N LYS A 78 10.32 6.48 10.60
CA LYS A 78 9.33 6.90 11.58
C LYS A 78 9.36 6.03 12.85
N PHE A 79 9.77 4.77 12.75
CA PHE A 79 9.66 3.76 13.80
C PHE A 79 10.94 2.93 13.94
#